data_AF-A0A7X6ZLT0-F1
#
_entry.id   AF-A0A7X6ZLT0-F1
#
_cell.length_a   1.000
_cell.length_b   1.000
_cell.length_c   1.000
_cell.angle_alpha   90.00
_cell.angle_beta   90.00
_cell.angle_gamma   90.00
#
_symmetry.space_group_name_H-M   'P 1'
#
loop_
_entity.id
_entity.type
_entity.pdbx_description
1 polymer ?
#
loop_
_entity_poly.entity_id
_entity_poly.type
_entity_poly.pdbx_seq_one_letter_code
_entity_poly.pdbx_strand_id
1 'polypeptide(L)' 'MEKTAETFASEGGFRERMTKLRLEQRENHQAKQPKPPDCPACGKPMVKRKAKTGPRAGKPFWGCSGFPACKGIREVEA' A
#
# COMPACT_ATOMS: atom_id res chain seq x y z
N MET A 1 34.34 -27.12 6.61
CA MET A 1 33.66 -26.19 7.54
C MET A 1 33.79 -24.72 7.12
N GLU A 2 34.75 -24.37 6.26
CA GLU A 2 34.97 -22.97 5.82
C GLU A 2 33.89 -22.45 4.86
N LYS A 3 33.45 -23.26 3.89
CA LYS A 3 32.44 -22.85 2.89
C LYS A 3 31.09 -22.43 3.48
N THR A 4 30.71 -22.97 4.64
CA THR A 4 29.48 -22.60 5.35
C THR A 4 29.60 -21.29 6.12
N ALA A 5 30.81 -20.88 6.50
CA ALA A 5 31.05 -19.61 7.17
C ALA A 5 31.07 -18.44 6.17
N GLU A 6 31.62 -18.66 4.99
CA GLU A 6 31.66 -17.67 3.91
C GLU A 6 30.27 -17.36 3.34
N THR A 7 29.42 -18.38 3.17
CA THR A 7 28.00 -18.18 2.76
C THR A 7 27.21 -17.47 3.85
N PHE A 8 27.46 -17.77 5.12
CA PHE A 8 26.82 -17.08 6.24
C PHE A 8 27.24 -15.60 6.34
N ALA A 9 28.51 -15.29 6.05
CA ALA A 9 29.02 -13.92 6.02
C ALA A 9 28.49 -13.10 4.83
N SER A 10 28.31 -13.74 3.66
CA SER A 10 27.90 -13.06 2.42
C SER A 10 26.38 -12.89 2.28
N GLU A 11 25.60 -13.93 2.58
CA GLU A 11 24.14 -13.92 2.46
C GLU A 11 23.42 -13.41 3.72
N GLY A 12 24.17 -13.25 4.81
CA GLY A 12 23.66 -12.93 6.12
C GLY A 12 22.96 -14.12 6.81
N GLY A 13 22.78 -13.99 8.12
CA GLY A 13 22.08 -14.99 8.91
C GLY A 13 20.60 -15.14 8.52
N PHE A 14 19.95 -16.19 9.03
CA PHE A 14 18.53 -16.44 8.79
C PHE A 14 17.64 -15.22 9.14
N ARG A 15 17.98 -14.48 10.20
CA ARG A 15 17.24 -13.27 10.63
C ARG A 15 17.34 -12.12 9.62
N GLU A 16 18.48 -11.95 8.97
CA GLU A 16 18.70 -10.90 7.96
C GLU A 16 17.93 -11.23 6.68
N ARG A 17 17.98 -12.48 6.25
CA ARG A 17 17.20 -12.98 5.10
C ARG A 17 15.69 -12.84 5.31
N MET A 18 15.19 -13.17 6.50
CA MET A 18 13.76 -12.96 6.84
C MET A 18 13.37 -11.48 6.88
N THR A 19 14.29 -10.60 7.24
CA THR A 19 14.06 -9.14 7.21
C THR A 19 13.98 -8.63 5.78
N LYS A 20 14.90 -9.07 4.90
CA LYS A 20 14.88 -8.76 3.47
C LYS A 20 13.57 -9.20 2.81
N LEU A 21 13.12 -10.43 3.07
CA LEU A 21 11.85 -10.94 2.53
C LEU A 21 10.66 -10.05 2.93
N ARG A 22 10.57 -9.62 4.20
CA ARG A 22 9.47 -8.75 4.66
C ARG A 22 9.51 -7.37 4.01
N LEU A 23 10.69 -6.79 3.81
CA LEU A 23 10.84 -5.50 3.14
C LEU A 23 10.39 -5.60 1.68
N GLU A 24 10.89 -6.60 0.96
CA GLU A 24 10.52 -6.85 -0.43
C GLU A 24 9.02 -7.12 -0.59
N GLN A 25 8.40 -7.85 0.34
CA GLN A 25 6.94 -8.03 0.36
C GLN A 25 6.17 -6.72 0.58
N ARG A 26 6.68 -5.78 1.40
CA ARG A 26 6.05 -4.47 1.60
C ARG A 26 6.17 -3.61 0.35
N GLU A 27 7.34 -3.58 -0.28
CA GLU A 27 7.58 -2.85 -1.52
C GLU A 27 6.68 -3.36 -2.65
N ASN A 28 6.60 -4.68 -2.83
CA ASN A 28 5.72 -5.30 -3.82
C ASN A 28 4.24 -4.98 -3.58
N HIS A 29 3.79 -4.98 -2.32
CA HIS A 29 2.43 -4.58 -2.00
C HIS A 29 2.17 -3.10 -2.29
N GLN A 30 3.16 -2.21 -2.08
CA GLN A 30 3.05 -0.79 -2.36
C GLN A 30 3.05 -0.50 -3.88
N ALA A 31 3.94 -1.15 -4.63
CA ALA A 31 4.07 -0.97 -6.08
C ALA A 31 2.85 -1.49 -6.85
N LYS A 32 2.15 -2.51 -6.34
CA LYS A 32 0.91 -3.05 -6.95
C LYS A 32 -0.35 -2.25 -6.61
N GLN A 33 -0.31 -1.27 -5.70
CA GLN A 33 -1.50 -0.46 -5.45
C GLN A 33 -1.74 0.50 -6.61
N PRO A 34 -3.00 0.65 -7.08
CA PRO A 34 -3.32 1.66 -8.07
C PRO A 34 -2.98 3.05 -7.54
N LYS A 35 -2.33 3.87 -8.37
CA LYS A 35 -2.02 5.26 -8.04
C LYS A 35 -3.32 6.00 -7.70
N PRO A 36 -3.34 6.79 -6.62
CA PRO A 36 -4.53 7.54 -6.26
C PRO A 36 -4.81 8.62 -7.31
N PRO A 37 -6.07 8.76 -7.78
CA PRO A 37 -6.46 9.87 -8.62
C PRO A 37 -6.49 11.17 -7.80
N ASP A 38 -6.43 12.30 -8.51
CA ASP A 38 -6.61 13.61 -7.90
C ASP A 38 -8.09 13.90 -7.62
N CYS A 39 -8.35 14.67 -6.57
CA CYS A 39 -9.69 15.06 -6.19
C CYS A 39 -10.24 16.12 -7.16
N PRO A 40 -11.42 15.93 -7.77
CA PRO A 40 -11.99 16.91 -8.70
C PRO A 40 -12.39 18.24 -8.03
N ALA A 41 -12.54 18.26 -6.71
CA ALA A 41 -12.95 19.46 -5.98
C ALA A 41 -11.78 20.31 -5.46
N CYS A 42 -10.59 19.73 -5.24
CA CYS A 42 -9.46 20.46 -4.64
C CYS A 42 -8.08 20.08 -5.17
N GLY A 43 -7.97 19.14 -6.12
CA GLY A 43 -6.70 18.69 -6.71
C GLY A 43 -5.81 17.88 -5.78
N LYS A 44 -6.19 17.65 -4.51
CA LYS A 44 -5.41 16.84 -3.56
C LYS A 44 -5.49 15.35 -3.91
N PRO A 45 -4.47 14.54 -3.57
CA PRO A 45 -4.51 13.09 -3.82
C PRO A 45 -5.66 12.45 -3.04
N MET A 46 -6.33 11.48 -3.67
CA MET A 46 -7.40 10.72 -3.03
C MET A 46 -6.84 9.48 -2.33
N VAL A 47 -7.64 8.87 -1.45
CA VAL A 47 -7.28 7.67 -0.69
C VAL A 47 -8.38 6.64 -0.86
N LYS A 48 -7.99 5.39 -1.17
CA LYS A 48 -8.94 4.28 -1.31
C LYS A 48 -9.48 3.90 0.07
N ARG A 49 -10.77 4.10 0.29
CA ARG A 49 -11.49 3.75 1.51
C ARG A 49 -12.57 2.73 1.18
N LYS A 50 -12.99 1.91 2.13
CA LYS A 50 -14.13 0.99 1.95
C LYS A 50 -15.36 1.58 2.63
N ALA A 51 -16.50 1.59 1.94
CA ALA A 51 -17.74 2.04 2.53
C ALA A 51 -18.19 1.04 3.61
N LYS A 52 -18.44 1.53 4.82
CA LYS A 52 -18.85 0.68 5.96
C LYS A 52 -20.35 0.40 5.98
N THR A 53 -21.16 1.33 5.47
CA THR A 53 -22.62 1.30 5.56
C THR A 53 -23.26 1.87 4.28
N GLY A 54 -24.55 1.59 4.08
CA GLY A 54 -25.34 2.11 2.96
C GLY A 54 -25.33 1.22 1.70
N PRO A 55 -25.89 1.72 0.58
CA PRO A 55 -26.12 0.92 -0.64
C PRO A 55 -24.84 0.46 -1.35
N ARG A 56 -23.69 1.06 -1.01
CA ARG A 56 -22.36 0.68 -1.52
C ARG A 56 -21.47 0.05 -0.44
N ALA A 57 -22.04 -0.41 0.67
CA ALA A 57 -21.29 -1.06 1.73
C ALA A 57 -20.42 -2.21 1.19
N GLY A 58 -19.18 -2.29 1.65
CA GLY A 58 -18.17 -3.26 1.21
C GLY A 58 -17.39 -2.86 -0.05
N LYS A 59 -17.91 -1.94 -0.89
CA LYS A 59 -17.19 -1.48 -2.08
C LYS A 59 -16.12 -0.42 -1.73
N PRO A 60 -14.95 -0.45 -2.39
CA PRO A 60 -13.96 0.61 -2.26
C PRO A 60 -14.40 1.87 -3.01
N PHE A 61 -14.03 3.03 -2.49
CA PHE A 61 -14.23 4.34 -3.11
C PHE A 61 -13.00 5.22 -2.85
N TRP A 62 -12.76 6.19 -3.72
CA TRP A 62 -11.75 7.21 -3.53
C TRP A 62 -12.35 8.33 -2.69
N GLY A 63 -11.77 8.60 -1.52
CA GLY A 63 -12.11 9.77 -0.69
C GLY A 63 -10.97 10.77 -0.68
N CYS A 64 -11.27 12.06 -0.70
CA CYS A 64 -10.24 13.10 -0.62
C CYS A 64 -9.38 12.95 0.66
N SER A 65 -8.05 13.10 0.53
CA SER A 65 -7.13 13.15 1.68
C SER A 65 -7.39 14.35 2.60
N GLY A 66 -7.99 15.42 2.07
CA GLY A 66 -8.29 16.65 2.80
C GLY A 66 -9.61 16.63 3.60
N PHE A 67 -10.26 15.49 3.79
CA PHE A 67 -11.45 15.39 4.65
C PHE A 67 -11.09 15.74 6.11
N PRO A 68 -11.88 16.57 6.84
CA PRO A 68 -13.26 17.01 6.56
C PRO A 68 -13.40 18.27 5.70
N ALA A 69 -12.31 19.01 5.42
CA ALA A 69 -12.34 20.25 4.66
C ALA A 69 -12.76 20.06 3.19
N CYS A 70 -12.44 18.90 2.60
CA CYS A 70 -12.94 18.51 1.29
C CYS A 70 -13.66 17.15 1.37
N LYS A 71 -14.93 17.12 0.96
CA LYS A 71 -15.79 15.91 0.91
C LYS A 71 -15.84 15.27 -0.47
N GLY A 72 -14.88 15.58 -1.35
CA GLY A 72 -14.83 15.00 -2.69
C GLY A 72 -14.68 13.48 -2.64
N ILE A 73 -15.56 12.79 -3.34
CA ILE A 73 -15.55 11.33 -3.49
C ILE A 73 -15.54 10.96 -4.97
N ARG A 74 -14.92 9.83 -5.30
CA ARG A 74 -14.93 9.21 -6.62
C ARG A 74 -15.14 7.72 -6.45
N GLU A 75 -15.82 7.10 -7.42
CA GLU A 75 -15.97 5.65 -7.44
C GLU A 75 -14.64 5.01 -7.85
N VAL A 76 -14.32 3.86 -7.25
CA VAL A 76 -13.19 3.06 -7.71
C VAL A 76 -13.78 2.08 -8.72
N GLU A 77 -13.56 2.32 -10.01
CA GLU A 77 -13.81 1.32 -11.03
C GLU A 77 -12.89 0.12 -10.74
N ALA A 78 -13.49 -1.08 -10.70
CA ALA A 78 -12.86 -2.33 -10.30
C ALA A 78 -12.09 -2.96 -11.46
#